data_AF-A0AAU3UEM6-F1
#
_entry.id   AF-A0AAU3UEM6-F1
#
_cell.length_a   1.000
_cell.length_b   1.000
_cell.length_c   1.000
_cell.angle_alpha   90.00
_cell.angle_beta   90.00
_cell.angle_gamma   90.00
#
_symmetry.space_group_name_H-M   'P 1'
#
loop_
_entity.id
_entity.type
_entity.pdbx_description
1 polymer ?
#
loop_
_entity_poly.entity_id
_entity_poly.type
_entity_poly.pdbx_seq_one_letter_code
_entity_poly.pdbx_strand_id
1 'polypeptide(L)'
;MTRPPEVLPGTRDDSDLLTALEPIAASPEPALRAPVVTEPQPAPTAPATSERRPGLPSLTGARWWAAFAVFVLHALVFLPVYPFQKSELFRHIHEFVPMQLGAAGVTFFFVLSGFIIYWSFKPGMSVRGFYRRRVLKIYPTHLLAAAAFIAVASVPLSRAVVWVPNLLLVHTWVPKWSTVGGLNVPSWSLASEVLFYACFPLFLPLVNRIPTKRLMLAMVLLMLGIAALHTGYFLWTDGPKGIANAFAPRLVPGNTSPFYELHASHAWFTRPDIPVAQSYWLSYNFPPSRLPEFFLGVLAARMVLEGRWRNTSMVLPLATLTAAYALTWVVPVNYKMSVLLLPPMTAVVATMAARDLAGIRGLNSHPRMVWLGNVSFAFYLIQFPVMVLITRYLIGGKEFGILGWAGFALLCLVVSTAAGAVLYHWFDLPIMKRFARSKRPAKA
;
A
#
# COMPACT_ATOMS: atom_id res chain seq x y z
N MET A 1 -34.51 -8.39 -74.51
CA MET A 1 -35.99 -8.25 -74.52
C MET A 1 -36.38 -7.53 -73.23
N THR A 2 -36.46 -6.20 -73.21
CA THR A 2 -37.56 -5.31 -73.65
C THR A 2 -38.47 -4.91 -72.47
N ARG A 3 -38.36 -3.63 -72.03
CA ARG A 3 -39.37 -2.81 -71.31
C ARG A 3 -40.73 -2.84 -72.07
N PRO A 4 -41.91 -2.36 -71.58
CA PRO A 4 -42.20 -1.24 -70.65
C PRO A 4 -43.51 -1.45 -69.78
N PRO A 5 -44.38 -0.45 -69.46
CA PRO A 5 -44.24 0.69 -68.54
C PRO A 5 -45.36 0.83 -67.45
N GLU A 6 -45.04 1.66 -66.45
CA GLU A 6 -45.85 2.71 -65.75
C GLU A 6 -47.36 2.87 -66.07
N VAL A 7 -48.24 2.83 -65.04
CA VAL A 7 -49.52 3.59 -64.95
C VAL A 7 -49.92 3.83 -63.46
N LEU A 8 -49.98 5.10 -63.04
CA LEU A 8 -50.94 5.65 -62.05
C LEU A 8 -52.06 6.31 -62.89
N PRO A 9 -53.37 6.33 -62.50
CA PRO A 9 -53.87 7.31 -61.50
C PRO A 9 -55.23 6.99 -60.79
N GLY A 10 -55.61 7.87 -59.83
CA GLY A 10 -56.99 8.21 -59.43
C GLY A 10 -57.58 7.38 -58.26
N THR A 11 -57.80 7.87 -57.03
CA THR A 11 -58.69 8.92 -56.45
C THR A 11 -60.21 8.65 -56.52
N ARG A 12 -60.81 8.56 -55.31
CA ARG A 12 -62.21 8.82 -54.90
C ARG A 12 -63.26 7.79 -55.34
N ASP A 13 -64.34 7.53 -54.62
CA ASP A 13 -64.89 8.15 -53.41
C ASP A 13 -65.81 7.15 -52.69
N ASP A 14 -66.09 7.52 -51.45
CA ASP A 14 -67.22 7.22 -50.58
C ASP A 14 -68.41 6.40 -51.07
N SER A 15 -69.04 5.87 -50.02
CA SER A 15 -70.48 5.66 -49.85
C SER A 15 -70.99 4.24 -50.02
N ASP A 16 -71.60 3.83 -48.91
CA ASP A 16 -72.79 3.00 -48.83
C ASP A 16 -72.63 1.52 -48.51
N LEU A 17 -73.36 0.97 -47.54
CA LEU A 17 -74.22 1.45 -46.45
C LEU A 17 -74.82 0.15 -45.89
N LEU A 18 -75.00 0.07 -44.56
CA LEU A 18 -76.08 -0.68 -43.87
C LEU A 18 -76.02 -2.22 -43.99
N THR A 19 -76.17 -2.97 -42.89
CA THR A 19 -77.43 -3.25 -42.16
C THR A 19 -77.01 -4.03 -40.88
N ALA A 20 -77.58 -3.98 -39.68
CA ALA A 20 -78.88 -3.60 -39.10
C ALA A 20 -78.64 -3.29 -37.59
N LEU A 21 -79.06 -2.17 -36.99
CA LEU A 21 -80.39 -1.75 -36.48
C LEU A 21 -81.05 -2.65 -35.42
N GLU A 22 -81.16 -2.14 -34.19
CA GLU A 22 -82.34 -2.20 -33.29
C GLU A 22 -82.34 -1.00 -32.30
N PRO A 23 -83.49 -0.61 -31.68
CA PRO A 23 -83.91 0.80 -31.56
C PRO A 23 -83.86 1.45 -30.15
N ILE A 24 -84.19 2.75 -30.17
CA ILE A 24 -84.01 3.87 -29.22
C ILE A 24 -84.91 3.82 -27.97
N ALA A 25 -84.40 4.26 -26.80
CA ALA A 25 -85.18 4.94 -25.76
C ALA A 25 -84.34 5.91 -24.89
N ALA A 26 -84.73 7.19 -24.93
CA ALA A 26 -84.63 8.32 -23.99
C ALA A 26 -83.42 8.48 -23.01
N SER A 27 -82.75 9.63 -23.15
CA SER A 27 -81.72 10.18 -22.24
C SER A 27 -82.29 10.77 -20.95
N PRO A 28 -81.52 10.72 -19.84
CA PRO A 28 -81.56 11.73 -18.78
C PRO A 28 -80.25 12.54 -18.67
N GLU A 29 -80.38 13.81 -18.27
CA GLU A 29 -79.33 14.81 -18.01
C GLU A 29 -78.25 14.39 -16.99
N PRO A 30 -77.07 15.04 -17.00
CA PRO A 30 -75.91 14.60 -16.22
C PRO A 30 -75.97 15.04 -14.75
N ALA A 31 -75.81 14.09 -13.84
CA ALA A 31 -75.51 14.39 -12.44
C ALA A 31 -74.03 14.81 -12.28
N LEU A 32 -73.78 16.01 -11.76
CA LEU A 32 -72.46 16.48 -11.31
C LEU A 32 -71.83 15.46 -10.35
N ARG A 33 -70.69 14.88 -10.72
CA ARG A 33 -69.81 14.13 -9.80
C ARG A 33 -68.61 15.00 -9.40
N ALA A 34 -68.37 15.08 -8.09
CA ALA A 34 -67.28 15.81 -7.46
C ALA A 34 -65.88 15.30 -7.90
N PRO A 35 -64.83 16.15 -7.86
CA PRO A 35 -63.49 15.75 -8.27
C PRO A 35 -62.90 14.72 -7.30
N VAL A 36 -62.45 13.59 -7.86
CA VAL A 36 -61.64 12.60 -7.15
C VAL A 36 -60.28 13.22 -6.85
N VAL A 37 -59.98 13.42 -5.58
CA VAL A 37 -58.63 13.76 -5.11
C VAL A 37 -57.76 12.51 -5.24
N THR A 38 -56.95 12.43 -6.28
CA THR A 38 -55.85 11.45 -6.36
C THR A 38 -54.78 11.82 -5.36
N GLU A 39 -54.63 11.02 -4.29
CA GLU A 39 -53.47 11.10 -3.40
C GLU A 39 -52.17 10.88 -4.21
N PRO A 40 -51.08 11.63 -3.93
CA PRO A 40 -49.82 11.43 -4.61
C PRO A 40 -49.25 10.06 -4.26
N GLN A 41 -49.10 9.20 -5.26
CA GLN A 41 -48.39 7.93 -5.14
C GLN A 41 -46.95 8.23 -4.68
N PRO A 42 -46.46 7.67 -3.55
CA PRO A 42 -45.10 7.91 -3.11
C PRO A 42 -44.13 7.42 -4.18
N ALA A 43 -43.23 8.32 -4.61
CA ALA A 43 -42.22 8.03 -5.61
C ALA A 43 -41.47 6.73 -5.28
N PRO A 44 -41.11 5.90 -6.28
CA PRO A 44 -40.37 4.68 -6.03
C PRO A 44 -39.06 5.06 -5.33
N THR A 45 -38.94 4.67 -4.07
CA THR A 45 -37.71 4.79 -3.31
C THR A 45 -36.66 3.97 -4.06
N ALA A 46 -35.70 4.66 -4.67
CA ALA A 46 -34.55 4.03 -5.29
C ALA A 46 -33.96 3.02 -4.29
N PRO A 47 -33.75 1.75 -4.66
CA PRO A 47 -33.13 0.81 -3.75
C PRO A 47 -31.75 1.38 -3.43
N ALA A 48 -31.52 1.70 -2.16
CA ALA A 48 -30.19 1.96 -1.63
C ALA A 48 -29.39 0.65 -1.71
N THR A 49 -28.99 0.28 -2.93
CA THR A 49 -27.96 -0.71 -3.15
C THR A 49 -26.73 -0.12 -2.47
N SER A 50 -26.26 -0.80 -1.43
CA SER A 50 -24.96 -0.51 -0.84
C SER A 50 -23.93 -0.84 -1.94
N GLU A 51 -23.71 0.08 -2.88
CA GLU A 51 -22.80 -0.15 -3.97
C GLU A 51 -21.42 -0.38 -3.37
N ARG A 52 -20.90 -1.58 -3.65
CA ARG A 52 -19.59 -1.97 -3.20
C ARG A 52 -18.61 -1.10 -3.99
N ARG A 53 -17.96 -0.14 -3.33
CA ARG A 53 -16.90 0.68 -3.95
C ARG A 53 -16.00 -0.23 -4.80
N PRO A 54 -15.70 0.16 -6.06
CA PRO A 54 -14.97 -0.70 -6.98
C PRO A 54 -13.59 -1.04 -6.40
N GLY A 55 -13.09 -2.21 -6.78
CA GLY A 55 -11.72 -2.62 -6.47
C GLY A 55 -10.73 -1.73 -7.19
N LEU A 56 -9.52 -1.62 -6.62
CA LEU A 56 -8.41 -0.84 -7.18
C LEU A 56 -7.27 -1.79 -7.58
N PRO A 57 -7.43 -2.58 -8.66
CA PRO A 57 -6.46 -3.59 -9.05
C PRO A 57 -5.09 -3.00 -9.36
N SER A 58 -5.01 -1.79 -9.93
CA SER A 58 -3.72 -1.15 -10.21
C SER A 58 -2.96 -0.85 -8.93
N LEU A 59 -3.65 -0.38 -7.88
CA LEU A 59 -3.02 -0.17 -6.57
C LEU A 59 -2.61 -1.49 -5.90
N THR A 60 -3.39 -2.55 -6.05
CA THR A 60 -2.99 -3.87 -5.56
C THR A 60 -1.72 -4.34 -6.26
N GLY A 61 -1.67 -4.33 -7.60
CA GLY A 61 -0.50 -4.78 -8.33
C GLY A 61 0.74 -3.91 -8.11
N ALA A 62 0.57 -2.61 -7.91
CA ALA A 62 1.67 -1.68 -7.61
C ALA A 62 2.43 -2.02 -6.32
N ARG A 63 1.79 -2.70 -5.37
CA ARG A 63 2.44 -3.18 -4.13
C ARG A 63 3.64 -4.08 -4.43
N TRP A 64 3.61 -4.82 -5.53
CA TRP A 64 4.74 -5.65 -5.94
C TRP A 64 5.98 -4.81 -6.22
N TRP A 65 5.88 -3.72 -6.99
CA TRP A 65 7.02 -2.86 -7.30
C TRP A 65 7.64 -2.24 -6.05
N ALA A 66 6.80 -1.79 -5.11
CA ALA A 66 7.26 -1.27 -3.82
C ALA A 66 7.98 -2.35 -3.00
N ALA A 67 7.43 -3.57 -2.92
CA ALA A 67 8.08 -4.67 -2.21
C ALA A 67 9.39 -5.13 -2.91
N PHE A 68 9.39 -5.18 -4.24
CA PHE A 68 10.54 -5.56 -5.05
C PHE A 68 11.68 -4.54 -4.96
N ALA A 69 11.37 -3.23 -4.94
CA ALA A 69 12.36 -2.18 -4.71
C ALA A 69 13.06 -2.34 -3.34
N VAL A 70 12.30 -2.69 -2.29
CA VAL A 70 12.86 -3.03 -0.97
C VAL A 70 13.72 -4.29 -1.05
N PHE A 71 13.26 -5.33 -1.75
CA PHE A 71 14.03 -6.56 -1.94
C PHE A 71 15.38 -6.31 -2.61
N VAL A 72 15.40 -5.57 -3.73
CA VAL A 72 16.63 -5.26 -4.47
C VAL A 72 17.63 -4.54 -3.55
N LEU A 73 17.15 -3.54 -2.80
CA LEU A 73 17.98 -2.85 -1.83
C LEU A 73 18.50 -3.80 -0.74
N HIS A 74 17.64 -4.62 -0.16
CA HIS A 74 18.02 -5.59 0.86
C HIS A 74 19.00 -6.63 0.33
N ALA A 75 18.86 -7.09 -0.91
CA ALA A 75 19.81 -8.02 -1.53
C ALA A 75 21.19 -7.38 -1.72
N LEU A 76 21.25 -6.09 -2.06
CA LEU A 76 22.52 -5.35 -2.17
C LEU A 76 23.18 -5.13 -0.81
N VAL A 77 22.40 -4.85 0.24
CA VAL A 77 22.91 -4.47 1.56
C VAL A 77 23.14 -5.68 2.49
N PHE A 78 22.28 -6.69 2.43
CA PHE A 78 22.22 -7.80 3.40
C PHE A 78 22.61 -9.17 2.84
N LEU A 79 23.01 -9.28 1.58
CA LEU A 79 23.52 -10.54 1.00
C LEU A 79 25.05 -10.46 0.87
N PRO A 80 25.83 -10.93 1.86
CA PRO A 80 27.28 -10.74 1.93
C PRO A 80 28.04 -11.79 1.10
N VAL A 81 28.01 -11.66 -0.22
CA VAL A 81 28.70 -12.49 -1.23
C VAL A 81 30.10 -11.95 -1.60
N TYR A 82 31.16 -12.47 -0.99
CA TYR A 82 32.53 -11.97 -1.13
C TYR A 82 33.28 -12.74 -2.22
N PRO A 83 34.22 -12.11 -2.97
CA PRO A 83 34.73 -10.74 -2.78
C PRO A 83 33.88 -9.65 -3.46
N PHE A 84 32.69 -9.96 -4.01
CA PHE A 84 31.90 -8.96 -4.74
C PHE A 84 31.58 -7.69 -3.92
N GLN A 85 31.20 -7.75 -2.64
CA GLN A 85 30.96 -6.50 -1.86
C GLN A 85 32.22 -5.65 -1.67
N LYS A 86 33.42 -6.22 -1.86
CA LYS A 86 34.70 -5.48 -1.81
C LYS A 86 35.15 -4.95 -3.17
N SER A 87 34.45 -5.29 -4.24
CA SER A 87 34.82 -4.88 -5.58
C SER A 87 34.52 -3.41 -5.82
N GLU A 88 35.32 -2.78 -6.68
CA GLU A 88 35.03 -1.45 -7.22
C GLU A 88 33.65 -1.40 -7.87
N LEU A 89 33.26 -2.47 -8.58
CA LEU A 89 31.94 -2.56 -9.20
C LEU A 89 30.81 -2.40 -8.17
N PHE A 90 30.90 -3.08 -7.01
CA PHE A 90 29.91 -2.92 -5.96
C PHE A 90 29.85 -1.48 -5.45
N ARG A 91 31.01 -0.83 -5.26
CA ARG A 91 31.07 0.58 -4.83
C ARG A 91 30.31 1.49 -5.80
N HIS A 92 30.55 1.34 -7.11
CA HIS A 92 29.82 2.09 -8.14
C HIS A 92 28.32 1.77 -8.12
N ILE A 93 27.93 0.49 -8.05
CA ILE A 93 26.51 0.11 -7.95
C ILE A 93 25.87 0.78 -6.73
N HIS A 94 26.55 0.79 -5.59
CA HIS A 94 26.02 1.37 -4.35
C HIS A 94 25.91 2.91 -4.41
N GLU A 95 26.75 3.58 -5.19
CA GLU A 95 26.63 5.02 -5.47
C GLU A 95 25.38 5.33 -6.31
N PHE A 96 25.02 4.46 -7.27
CA PHE A 96 23.87 4.64 -8.17
C PHE A 96 22.57 3.96 -7.70
N VAL A 97 22.63 3.05 -6.73
CA VAL A 97 21.44 2.42 -6.12
C VAL A 97 21.38 2.84 -4.66
N PRO A 98 20.88 4.06 -4.38
CA PRO A 98 20.93 4.59 -3.05
C PRO A 98 19.81 3.98 -2.20
N MET A 99 19.93 4.08 -0.87
CA MET A 99 18.95 3.53 0.09
C MET A 99 17.52 3.98 -0.13
N GLN A 100 17.34 5.09 -0.84
CA GLN A 100 16.06 5.69 -1.14
C GLN A 100 15.23 4.81 -2.07
N LEU A 101 15.81 3.82 -2.76
CA LEU A 101 15.04 2.83 -3.52
C LEU A 101 14.05 2.07 -2.61
N GLY A 102 14.54 1.54 -1.49
CA GLY A 102 13.70 0.87 -0.50
C GLY A 102 12.82 1.85 0.27
N ALA A 103 13.34 3.04 0.60
CA ALA A 103 12.56 4.08 1.26
C ALA A 103 11.36 4.53 0.43
N ALA A 104 11.51 4.64 -0.90
CA ALA A 104 10.42 4.92 -1.83
C ALA A 104 9.31 3.87 -1.74
N GLY A 105 9.68 2.59 -1.67
CA GLY A 105 8.72 1.51 -1.46
C GLY A 105 7.95 1.64 -0.14
N VAL A 106 8.62 2.02 0.95
CA VAL A 106 7.98 2.23 2.25
C VAL A 106 7.06 3.45 2.25
N THR A 107 7.50 4.59 1.69
CA THR A 107 6.66 5.78 1.51
C THR A 107 5.40 5.46 0.70
N PHE A 108 5.54 4.68 -0.37
CA PHE A 108 4.39 4.16 -1.13
C PHE A 108 3.43 3.37 -0.24
N PHE A 109 3.94 2.43 0.58
CA PHE A 109 3.09 1.63 1.46
C PHE A 109 2.37 2.45 2.52
N PHE A 110 3.00 3.47 3.11
CA PHE A 110 2.37 4.32 4.12
C PHE A 110 1.24 5.17 3.53
N VAL A 111 1.48 5.83 2.39
CA VAL A 111 0.44 6.58 1.67
C VAL A 111 -0.68 5.63 1.21
N LEU A 112 -0.33 4.48 0.63
CA LEU A 112 -1.31 3.48 0.19
C LEU A 112 -2.13 2.91 1.36
N SER A 113 -1.53 2.75 2.53
CA SER A 113 -2.23 2.25 3.73
C SER A 113 -3.36 3.19 4.12
N GLY A 114 -3.09 4.50 4.20
CA GLY A 114 -4.10 5.52 4.45
C GLY A 114 -5.17 5.57 3.38
N PHE A 115 -4.73 5.52 2.11
CA PHE A 115 -5.61 5.55 0.97
C PHE A 115 -6.62 4.39 1.00
N ILE A 116 -6.12 3.15 1.09
CA ILE A 116 -6.96 1.94 1.04
C ILE A 116 -7.83 1.79 2.29
N ILE A 117 -7.35 2.23 3.46
CA ILE A 117 -8.15 2.19 4.68
C ILE A 117 -9.34 3.13 4.56
N TYR A 118 -9.12 4.39 4.17
CA TYR A 118 -10.24 5.31 3.96
C TYR A 118 -11.16 4.84 2.83
N TRP A 119 -10.60 4.31 1.74
CA TRP A 119 -11.36 3.75 0.62
C TRP A 119 -12.25 2.58 1.00
N SER A 120 -11.79 1.70 1.90
CA SER A 120 -12.54 0.52 2.31
C SER A 120 -13.43 0.76 3.54
N PHE A 121 -13.19 1.83 4.30
CA PHE A 121 -13.99 2.18 5.47
C PHE A 121 -15.33 2.80 5.05
N LYS A 122 -16.42 2.20 5.54
CA LYS A 122 -17.80 2.63 5.30
C LYS A 122 -18.39 3.25 6.58
N PRO A 123 -19.28 4.25 6.45
CA PRO A 123 -20.12 4.69 7.56
C PRO A 123 -20.85 3.51 8.22
N GLY A 124 -20.93 3.50 9.56
CA GLY A 124 -21.58 2.44 10.33
C GLY A 124 -20.73 1.18 10.58
N MET A 125 -19.48 1.12 10.11
CA MET A 125 -18.59 0.01 10.45
C MET A 125 -18.15 0.06 11.91
N SER A 126 -18.28 -1.07 12.63
CA SER A 126 -17.76 -1.22 13.99
C SER A 126 -16.25 -0.98 14.07
N VAL A 127 -15.84 -0.07 14.95
CA VAL A 127 -14.43 0.23 15.27
C VAL A 127 -13.69 -1.02 15.79
N ARG A 128 -14.32 -1.79 16.69
CA ARG A 128 -13.77 -3.08 17.17
C ARG A 128 -13.59 -4.08 16.02
N GLY A 129 -14.57 -4.15 15.13
CA GLY A 129 -14.48 -4.97 13.92
C GLY A 129 -13.35 -4.52 12.98
N PHE A 130 -13.11 -3.21 12.88
CA PHE A 130 -11.98 -2.65 12.13
C PHE A 130 -10.64 -3.09 12.71
N TYR A 131 -10.41 -2.87 14.01
CA TYR A 131 -9.15 -3.29 14.66
C TYR A 131 -8.89 -4.78 14.52
N ARG A 132 -9.91 -5.63 14.74
CA ARG A 132 -9.79 -7.09 14.55
C ARG A 132 -9.33 -7.46 13.14
N ARG A 133 -9.90 -6.83 12.10
CA ARG A 133 -9.48 -7.08 10.70
C ARG A 133 -8.06 -6.60 10.39
N ARG A 134 -7.56 -5.60 11.12
CA ARG A 134 -6.19 -5.10 10.95
C ARG A 134 -5.19 -6.00 11.66
N VAL A 135 -5.48 -6.42 12.89
CA VAL A 135 -4.66 -7.39 13.64
C VAL A 135 -4.53 -8.70 12.87
N LEU A 136 -5.65 -9.26 12.38
CA LEU A 136 -5.64 -10.51 11.61
C LEU A 136 -4.93 -10.41 10.25
N LYS A 137 -4.74 -9.18 9.74
CA LYS A 137 -3.99 -8.94 8.50
C LYS A 137 -2.48 -8.92 8.74
N ILE A 138 -2.03 -8.41 9.89
CA ILE A 138 -0.60 -8.23 10.19
C ILE A 138 -0.02 -9.45 10.90
N TYR A 139 -0.66 -9.89 11.99
CA TYR A 139 -0.02 -10.77 12.97
C TYR A 139 0.32 -12.18 12.46
N PRO A 140 -0.49 -12.87 11.64
CA PRO A 140 -0.16 -14.24 11.24
C PRO A 140 1.20 -14.32 10.53
N THR A 141 1.38 -13.54 9.46
CA THR A 141 2.66 -13.46 8.76
C THR A 141 3.77 -12.87 9.63
N HIS A 142 3.51 -11.83 10.43
CA HIS A 142 4.53 -11.26 11.33
C HIS A 142 5.12 -12.30 12.27
N LEU A 143 4.26 -13.08 12.94
CA LEU A 143 4.69 -14.12 13.87
C LEU A 143 5.44 -15.25 13.17
N LEU A 144 4.96 -15.70 12.01
CA LEU A 144 5.61 -16.76 11.24
C LEU A 144 6.98 -16.32 10.70
N ALA A 145 7.10 -15.09 10.20
CA ALA A 145 8.37 -14.55 9.74
C ALA A 145 9.35 -14.32 10.90
N ALA A 146 8.87 -13.85 12.06
CA ALA A 146 9.68 -13.72 13.27
C ALA A 146 10.18 -15.08 13.78
N ALA A 147 9.31 -16.10 13.81
CA ALA A 147 9.69 -17.46 14.19
C ALA A 147 10.72 -18.06 13.21
N ALA A 148 10.51 -17.89 11.90
CA ALA A 148 11.47 -18.31 10.88
C ALA A 148 12.82 -17.61 11.06
N PHE A 149 12.80 -16.30 11.35
CA PHE A 149 14.02 -15.56 11.66
C PHE A 149 14.74 -16.11 12.89
N ILE A 150 14.03 -16.30 14.02
CA ILE A 150 14.60 -16.83 15.26
C ILE A 150 15.20 -18.22 15.05
N ALA A 151 14.58 -19.07 14.22
CA ALA A 151 15.09 -20.40 13.95
C ALA A 151 16.37 -20.39 13.11
N VAL A 152 16.48 -19.47 12.15
CA VAL A 152 17.59 -19.41 11.21
C VAL A 152 18.75 -18.55 11.71
N ALA A 153 18.44 -17.43 12.37
CA ALA A 153 19.41 -16.56 13.02
C ALA A 153 19.72 -17.07 14.43
N SER A 154 20.94 -16.85 14.92
CA SER A 154 21.37 -17.35 16.24
C SER A 154 20.90 -16.42 17.37
N VAL A 155 19.59 -16.14 17.43
CA VAL A 155 18.96 -15.22 18.39
C VAL A 155 18.92 -15.85 19.78
N PRO A 156 19.52 -15.23 20.82
CA PRO A 156 19.46 -15.74 22.19
C PRO A 156 18.04 -15.61 22.76
N LEU A 157 17.37 -16.74 23.03
CA LEU A 157 16.02 -16.74 23.60
C LEU A 157 15.95 -16.12 25.00
N SER A 158 17.04 -16.18 25.76
CA SER A 158 17.17 -15.53 27.09
C SER A 158 17.06 -14.00 27.03
N ARG A 159 17.32 -13.37 25.87
CA ARG A 159 17.24 -11.92 25.72
C ARG A 159 15.85 -11.46 25.26
N ALA A 160 14.87 -11.53 26.17
CA ALA A 160 13.50 -11.07 25.92
C ALA A 160 13.40 -9.64 25.34
N VAL A 161 14.31 -8.74 25.72
CA VAL A 161 14.39 -7.37 25.21
C VAL A 161 14.60 -7.27 23.69
N VAL A 162 15.14 -8.31 23.05
CA VAL A 162 15.37 -8.35 21.60
C VAL A 162 14.09 -8.71 20.84
N TRP A 163 13.35 -9.72 21.31
CA TRP A 163 12.24 -10.29 20.56
C TRP A 163 10.87 -9.85 21.05
N VAL A 164 10.66 -9.59 22.35
CA VAL A 164 9.33 -9.17 22.88
C VAL A 164 8.86 -7.85 22.25
N PRO A 165 9.67 -6.77 22.19
CA PRO A 165 9.23 -5.53 21.55
C PRO A 165 8.96 -5.68 20.05
N ASN A 166 9.64 -6.64 19.39
CA ASN A 166 9.42 -6.94 17.98
C ASN A 166 8.09 -7.65 17.75
N LEU A 167 7.80 -8.69 18.54
CA LEU A 167 6.53 -9.44 18.47
C LEU A 167 5.32 -8.55 18.78
N LEU A 168 5.48 -7.60 19.71
CA LEU A 168 4.45 -6.61 20.04
C LEU A 168 4.38 -5.42 19.07
N LEU A 169 5.31 -5.33 18.10
CA LEU A 169 5.43 -4.22 17.15
C LEU A 169 5.61 -2.84 17.82
N VAL A 170 6.34 -2.79 18.93
CA VAL A 170 6.68 -1.55 19.67
C VAL A 170 8.18 -1.22 19.65
N HIS A 171 9.00 -2.09 19.06
CA HIS A 171 10.47 -1.95 19.01
C HIS A 171 10.97 -0.63 18.37
N THR A 172 10.18 0.10 17.59
CA THR A 172 10.61 1.38 17.00
C THR A 172 10.35 2.60 17.88
N TRP A 173 9.61 2.45 18.99
CA TRP A 173 9.27 3.55 19.91
C TRP A 173 10.45 3.98 20.79
N VAL A 174 11.43 3.09 20.95
CA VAL A 174 12.65 3.36 21.69
C VAL A 174 13.82 3.22 20.71
N PRO A 175 14.69 4.23 20.57
CA PRO A 175 15.80 4.18 19.61
C PRO A 175 16.64 2.91 19.78
N LYS A 176 16.98 2.57 21.02
CA LYS A 176 17.78 1.37 21.34
C LYS A 176 17.11 0.07 20.92
N TRP A 177 15.78 -0.03 21.02
CA TRP A 177 15.05 -1.22 20.55
C TRP A 177 14.93 -1.26 19.03
N SER A 178 15.02 -0.12 18.35
CA SER A 178 14.96 -0.09 16.89
C SER A 178 16.20 -0.71 16.25
N THR A 179 17.36 -0.59 16.91
CA THR A 179 18.64 -1.16 16.46
C THR A 179 18.94 -2.54 17.07
N VAL A 180 18.54 -2.77 18.33
CA VAL A 180 18.73 -4.07 19.04
C VAL A 180 17.60 -5.06 18.76
N GLY A 181 16.37 -4.59 18.53
CA GLY A 181 15.14 -5.37 18.41
C GLY A 181 14.56 -5.46 16.99
N GLY A 182 15.34 -5.08 15.97
CA GLY A 182 15.00 -5.28 14.56
C GLY A 182 15.15 -6.74 14.12
N LEU A 183 14.69 -7.70 14.95
CA LEU A 183 14.75 -9.15 14.74
C LEU A 183 14.53 -9.48 13.26
N ASN A 184 13.38 -9.08 12.72
CA ASN A 184 13.17 -9.07 11.28
C ASN A 184 13.31 -7.63 10.78
N VAL A 185 14.41 -7.30 10.10
CA VAL A 185 14.73 -5.93 9.64
C VAL A 185 13.53 -5.18 9.03
N PRO A 186 12.77 -5.72 8.05
CA PRO A 186 11.60 -5.04 7.48
C PRO A 186 10.44 -4.76 8.45
N SER A 187 10.38 -5.41 9.62
CA SER A 187 9.24 -5.30 10.56
C SER A 187 9.07 -3.92 11.20
N TRP A 188 10.07 -3.04 11.12
CA TRP A 188 10.00 -1.69 11.70
C TRP A 188 8.81 -0.88 11.14
N SER A 189 8.46 -1.06 9.86
CA SER A 189 7.38 -0.33 9.20
C SER A 189 5.99 -0.76 9.72
N LEU A 190 5.86 -2.00 10.20
CA LEU A 190 4.62 -2.52 10.79
C LEU A 190 4.29 -1.84 12.12
N ALA A 191 5.31 -1.44 12.90
CA ALA A 191 5.10 -0.68 14.13
C ALA A 191 4.40 0.65 13.85
N SER A 192 4.78 1.31 12.74
CA SER A 192 4.07 2.50 12.24
C SER A 192 2.64 2.17 11.79
N GLU A 193 2.43 1.06 11.08
CA GLU A 193 1.07 0.64 10.68
C GLU A 193 0.14 0.40 11.87
N VAL A 194 0.64 -0.19 12.97
CA VAL A 194 -0.16 -0.39 14.18
C VAL A 194 -0.63 0.96 14.75
N LEU A 195 0.25 1.97 14.80
CA LEU A 195 -0.12 3.33 15.19
C LEU A 195 -1.14 3.93 14.23
N PHE A 196 -0.94 3.79 12.91
CA PHE A 196 -1.88 4.30 11.90
C PHE A 196 -3.28 3.73 12.12
N TYR A 197 -3.35 2.43 12.39
CA TYR A 197 -4.62 1.75 12.61
C TYR A 197 -5.28 2.25 13.89
N ALA A 198 -4.54 2.36 14.99
CA ALA A 198 -5.05 2.90 16.25
C ALA A 198 -5.62 4.32 16.07
N CYS A 199 -4.88 5.18 15.37
CA CYS A 199 -5.22 6.59 15.16
C CYS A 199 -6.33 6.81 14.12
N PHE A 200 -6.51 5.94 13.13
CA PHE A 200 -7.44 6.18 12.02
C PHE A 200 -8.88 6.48 12.48
N PRO A 201 -9.55 5.65 13.30
CA PRO A 201 -10.91 5.95 13.76
C PRO A 201 -10.98 7.20 14.65
N LEU A 202 -9.92 7.49 15.42
CA LEU A 202 -9.85 8.64 16.33
C LEU A 202 -9.83 9.97 15.57
N PHE A 203 -9.05 10.05 14.49
CA PHE A 203 -8.92 11.27 13.68
C PHE A 203 -9.92 11.36 12.53
N LEU A 204 -10.65 10.29 12.23
CA LEU A 204 -11.66 10.27 11.16
C LEU A 204 -12.70 11.41 11.28
N PRO A 205 -13.24 11.77 12.48
CA PRO A 205 -14.14 12.92 12.61
C PRO A 205 -13.50 14.25 12.20
N LEU A 206 -12.21 14.46 12.51
CA LEU A 206 -11.48 15.66 12.12
C LEU A 206 -11.27 15.69 10.61
N VAL A 207 -10.91 14.55 10.02
CA VAL A 207 -10.78 14.41 8.56
C VAL A 207 -12.11 14.76 7.88
N ASN A 208 -13.24 14.26 8.39
CA ASN A 208 -14.57 14.49 7.80
C ASN A 208 -15.06 15.94 7.96
N ARG A 209 -14.58 16.67 8.97
CA ARG A 209 -14.90 18.10 9.14
C ARG A 209 -14.26 19.00 8.09
N ILE A 210 -13.21 18.56 7.40
CA ILE A 210 -12.57 19.34 6.34
C ILE A 210 -13.55 19.45 5.16
N PRO A 211 -13.97 20.65 4.73
CA PRO A 211 -14.82 20.79 3.55
C PRO A 211 -14.10 20.31 2.29
N THR A 212 -14.81 19.70 1.34
CA THR A 212 -14.28 19.24 0.05
C THR A 212 -13.40 20.27 -0.66
N LYS A 213 -13.85 21.53 -0.67
CA LYS A 213 -13.11 22.66 -1.29
C LYS A 213 -11.76 22.96 -0.64
N ARG A 214 -11.53 22.54 0.61
CA ARG A 214 -10.31 22.76 1.39
C ARG A 214 -9.40 21.54 1.45
N LEU A 215 -9.74 20.42 0.79
CA LEU A 215 -8.93 19.20 0.86
C LEU A 215 -7.51 19.39 0.31
N MET A 216 -7.35 20.06 -0.83
CA MET A 216 -6.03 20.37 -1.38
C MET A 216 -5.21 21.23 -0.43
N LEU A 217 -5.83 22.26 0.17
CA LEU A 217 -5.16 23.09 1.17
C LEU A 217 -4.73 22.26 2.38
N ALA A 218 -5.59 21.38 2.89
CA ALA A 218 -5.24 20.48 4.00
C ALA A 218 -4.07 19.55 3.67
N MET A 219 -4.02 19.00 2.45
CA MET A 219 -2.90 18.19 1.98
C MET A 219 -1.60 18.99 1.91
N VAL A 220 -1.64 20.21 1.35
CA VAL A 220 -0.47 21.10 1.26
C VAL A 220 0.01 21.49 2.66
N LEU A 221 -0.88 21.90 3.56
CA LEU A 221 -0.52 22.24 4.94
C LEU A 221 0.07 21.04 5.68
N LEU A 222 -0.46 19.83 5.46
CA LEU A 222 0.09 18.61 6.04
C LEU A 222 1.49 18.32 5.50
N MET A 223 1.72 18.45 4.19
CA MET A 223 3.05 18.31 3.58
C MET A 223 4.05 19.35 4.14
N LEU A 224 3.64 20.61 4.26
CA LEU A 224 4.46 21.66 4.86
C LEU A 224 4.77 21.36 6.33
N GLY A 225 3.80 20.86 7.09
CA GLY A 225 4.00 20.41 8.47
C GLY A 225 4.99 19.25 8.57
N ILE A 226 4.93 18.27 7.67
CA ILE A 226 5.89 17.17 7.59
C ILE A 226 7.29 17.70 7.27
N ALA A 227 7.41 18.61 6.31
CA ALA A 227 8.68 19.23 5.96
C ALA A 227 9.26 20.04 7.12
N ALA A 228 8.44 20.84 7.81
CA ALA A 228 8.83 21.59 8.99
C ALA A 228 9.29 20.67 10.14
N LEU A 229 8.58 19.56 10.38
CA LEU A 229 8.95 18.55 11.37
C LEU A 229 10.34 17.96 11.07
N HIS A 230 10.58 17.55 9.83
CA HIS A 230 11.87 16.98 9.42
C HIS A 230 13.00 18.02 9.44
N THR A 231 12.70 19.27 9.07
CA THR A 231 13.62 20.39 9.26
C THR A 231 13.94 20.59 10.73
N GLY A 232 12.97 20.42 11.63
CA GLY A 232 13.23 20.50 13.06
C GLY A 232 14.19 19.41 13.54
N TYR A 233 13.99 18.16 13.14
CA TYR A 233 14.94 17.07 13.40
C TYR A 233 16.31 17.31 12.75
N PHE A 234 16.33 17.98 11.60
CA PHE A 234 17.56 18.33 10.91
C PHE A 234 18.34 19.45 11.64
N LEU A 235 17.68 20.44 12.22
CA LEU A 235 18.35 21.55 12.89
C LEU A 235 18.71 21.27 14.35
N TRP A 236 17.86 20.56 15.09
CA TRP A 236 17.94 20.51 16.56
C TRP A 236 18.22 19.11 17.14
N THR A 237 18.55 18.12 16.32
CA THR A 237 18.86 16.76 16.81
C THR A 237 20.17 16.26 16.24
N ASP A 238 21.01 15.66 17.07
CA ASP A 238 22.27 15.07 16.63
C ASP A 238 22.06 13.91 15.65
N GLY A 239 22.92 13.84 14.64
CA GLY A 239 22.94 12.78 13.64
C GLY A 239 23.38 13.26 12.27
N PRO A 240 23.34 12.38 11.25
CA PRO A 240 23.88 12.67 9.93
C PRO A 240 23.12 13.83 9.27
N LYS A 241 23.88 14.86 8.85
CA LYS A 241 23.37 16.01 8.08
C LYS A 241 23.81 16.01 6.62
N GLY A 242 24.70 15.09 6.27
CA GLY A 242 25.25 14.98 4.92
C GLY A 242 24.30 14.33 3.91
N ILE A 243 24.78 14.30 2.67
CA ILE A 243 24.12 13.70 1.52
C ILE A 243 24.57 12.26 1.25
N ALA A 244 25.52 11.73 2.05
CA ALA A 244 26.06 10.38 1.86
C ALA A 244 24.98 9.29 1.90
N ASN A 245 25.25 8.18 1.20
CA ASN A 245 24.41 6.99 1.29
C ASN A 245 24.62 6.36 2.68
N ALA A 246 23.54 6.31 3.46
CA ALA A 246 23.60 6.02 4.90
C ALA A 246 23.93 4.56 5.26
N PHE A 247 24.00 3.64 4.28
CA PHE A 247 24.18 2.20 4.52
C PHE A 247 25.23 1.63 3.56
N ALA A 248 26.49 1.97 3.76
CA ALA A 248 27.57 1.20 3.18
C ALA A 248 27.58 -0.23 3.79
N PRO A 249 27.89 -1.28 3.01
CA PRO A 249 28.06 -2.61 3.57
C PRO A 249 29.17 -2.58 4.62
N ARG A 250 28.93 -3.21 5.78
CA ARG A 250 29.92 -3.32 6.83
C ARG A 250 30.83 -4.49 6.50
N LEU A 251 31.97 -4.19 5.87
CA LEU A 251 32.84 -5.22 5.32
C LEU A 251 33.59 -5.98 6.44
N VAL A 252 33.52 -7.31 6.41
CA VAL A 252 34.34 -8.19 7.27
C VAL A 252 35.74 -8.45 6.65
N PRO A 253 36.76 -8.78 7.46
CA PRO A 253 38.06 -9.25 6.97
C PRO A 253 37.95 -10.55 6.13
N GLY A 254 38.92 -10.79 5.24
CA GLY A 254 38.95 -11.98 4.37
C GLY A 254 38.14 -11.86 3.07
N ASN A 255 38.29 -12.83 2.16
CA ASN A 255 37.60 -12.85 0.86
C ASN A 255 36.46 -13.87 0.78
N THR A 256 36.28 -14.66 1.83
CA THR A 256 35.15 -15.59 1.98
C THR A 256 33.96 -14.90 2.61
N SER A 257 32.77 -15.26 2.13
CA SER A 257 31.52 -14.80 2.72
C SER A 257 31.37 -15.24 4.18
N PRO A 258 30.91 -14.35 5.07
CA PRO A 258 30.64 -14.74 6.45
C PRO A 258 29.45 -15.70 6.53
N PHE A 259 29.44 -16.58 7.53
CA PHE A 259 28.30 -17.45 7.81
C PHE A 259 27.06 -16.71 8.33
N TYR A 260 27.24 -15.47 8.78
CA TYR A 260 26.16 -14.62 9.27
C TYR A 260 26.34 -13.21 8.73
N GLU A 261 25.27 -12.64 8.19
CA GLU A 261 25.17 -11.19 8.06
C GLU A 261 25.13 -10.57 9.46
N LEU A 262 25.64 -9.34 9.61
CA LEU A 262 25.79 -8.68 10.90
C LEU A 262 24.50 -8.67 11.71
N HIS A 263 23.37 -8.28 11.12
CA HIS A 263 22.05 -8.18 11.77
C HIS A 263 21.40 -9.54 12.05
N ALA A 264 22.03 -10.64 11.64
CA ALA A 264 21.62 -12.01 11.95
C ALA A 264 22.65 -12.78 12.80
N SER A 265 23.79 -12.14 13.10
CA SER A 265 24.86 -12.76 13.88
C SER A 265 24.52 -12.82 15.37
N HIS A 266 24.96 -13.88 16.05
CA HIS A 266 24.81 -13.99 17.50
C HIS A 266 25.43 -12.78 18.24
N ALA A 267 26.60 -12.35 17.76
CA ALA A 267 27.33 -11.21 18.32
C ALA A 267 26.56 -9.89 18.24
N TRP A 268 25.65 -9.72 17.27
CA TRP A 268 24.79 -8.55 17.20
C TRP A 268 23.76 -8.56 18.31
N PHE A 269 23.09 -9.71 18.49
CA PHE A 269 22.06 -9.88 19.49
C PHE A 269 22.57 -10.00 20.93
N THR A 270 23.88 -10.12 21.17
CA THR A 270 24.45 -10.14 22.53
C THR A 270 25.03 -8.79 22.97
N ARG A 271 25.07 -7.77 22.09
CA ARG A 271 25.58 -6.44 22.45
C ARG A 271 24.74 -5.76 23.54
N PRO A 272 25.38 -5.07 24.51
CA PRO A 272 24.66 -4.35 25.56
C PRO A 272 23.97 -3.09 25.02
N ASP A 273 24.58 -2.41 24.05
CA ASP A 273 24.05 -1.22 23.39
C ASP A 273 24.45 -1.18 21.91
N ILE A 274 23.61 -0.57 21.08
CA ILE A 274 23.87 -0.35 19.65
C ILE A 274 23.62 1.14 19.36
N PRO A 275 24.66 1.90 18.95
CA PRO A 275 24.52 3.32 18.67
C PRO A 275 23.44 3.60 17.62
N VAL A 276 22.64 4.63 17.86
CA VAL A 276 21.57 5.06 16.97
C VAL A 276 21.75 6.53 16.64
N ALA A 277 21.73 6.86 15.35
CA ALA A 277 21.65 8.25 14.93
C ALA A 277 20.26 8.80 15.27
N GLN A 278 20.18 9.69 16.27
CA GLN A 278 18.91 10.19 16.81
C GLN A 278 18.08 10.90 15.73
N SER A 279 18.69 11.77 14.93
CA SER A 279 18.00 12.46 13.82
C SER A 279 17.43 11.48 12.78
N TYR A 280 18.10 10.36 12.52
CA TYR A 280 17.64 9.33 11.59
C TYR A 280 16.47 8.53 12.20
N TRP A 281 16.59 8.12 13.46
CA TRP A 281 15.51 7.43 14.15
C TRP A 281 14.24 8.28 14.18
N LEU A 282 14.33 9.56 14.57
CA LEU A 282 13.20 10.49 14.58
C LEU A 282 12.60 10.70 13.19
N SER A 283 13.43 10.90 12.16
CA SER A 283 12.93 11.20 10.81
C SER A 283 12.43 9.98 10.03
N TYR A 284 12.86 8.76 10.37
CA TYR A 284 12.59 7.59 9.54
C TYR A 284 11.89 6.43 10.25
N ASN A 285 12.37 6.03 11.44
CA ASN A 285 11.86 4.83 12.14
C ASN A 285 10.75 5.14 13.15
N PHE A 286 10.75 6.34 13.73
CA PHE A 286 9.85 6.72 14.80
C PHE A 286 8.39 6.81 14.29
N PRO A 287 7.45 6.00 14.81
CA PRO A 287 6.09 5.92 14.27
C PRO A 287 5.32 7.25 14.18
N PRO A 288 5.36 8.14 15.20
CA PRO A 288 4.65 9.43 15.12
C PRO A 288 5.09 10.32 13.96
N SER A 289 6.36 10.29 13.57
CA SER A 289 6.86 11.06 12.43
C SER A 289 6.29 10.58 11.09
N ARG A 290 5.87 9.32 11.02
CA ARG A 290 5.30 8.68 9.82
C ARG A 290 3.78 8.77 9.76
N LEU A 291 3.11 9.04 10.89
CA LEU A 291 1.65 9.15 10.99
C LEU A 291 1.04 10.20 10.02
N PRO A 292 1.64 11.38 9.82
CA PRO A 292 1.14 12.35 8.84
C PRO A 292 1.12 11.82 7.40
N GLU A 293 2.06 10.97 6.99
CA GLU A 293 2.13 10.40 5.63
C GLU A 293 0.96 9.47 5.36
N PHE A 294 0.56 8.71 6.37
CA PHE A 294 -0.67 7.91 6.33
C PHE A 294 -1.91 8.79 6.11
N PHE A 295 -2.04 9.89 6.85
CA PHE A 295 -3.18 10.81 6.69
C PHE A 295 -3.16 11.55 5.35
N LEU A 296 -1.98 11.77 4.75
CA LEU A 296 -1.91 12.28 3.40
C LEU A 296 -2.55 11.30 2.39
N GLY A 297 -2.33 10.00 2.57
CA GLY A 297 -3.04 8.95 1.82
C GLY A 297 -4.55 8.96 2.05
N VAL A 298 -5.00 9.17 3.29
CA VAL A 298 -6.43 9.31 3.62
C VAL A 298 -7.06 10.49 2.87
N LEU A 299 -6.41 11.66 2.89
CA LEU A 299 -6.89 12.85 2.18
C LEU A 299 -6.87 12.65 0.66
N ALA A 300 -5.86 11.97 0.12
CA ALA A 300 -5.79 11.62 -1.29
C ALA A 300 -6.93 10.68 -1.73
N ALA A 301 -7.26 9.67 -0.92
CA ALA A 301 -8.43 8.82 -1.19
C ALA A 301 -9.72 9.60 -1.18
N ARG A 302 -9.87 10.54 -0.24
CA ARG A 302 -11.03 11.42 -0.18
C ARG A 302 -11.12 12.34 -1.39
N MET A 303 -10.01 12.93 -1.84
CA MET A 303 -9.92 13.73 -3.06
C MET A 303 -10.38 12.95 -4.31
N VAL A 304 -9.99 11.68 -4.43
CA VAL A 304 -10.44 10.82 -5.53
C VAL A 304 -11.94 10.49 -5.41
N LEU A 305 -12.40 10.09 -4.22
CA LEU A 305 -13.81 9.73 -3.98
C LEU A 305 -14.78 10.90 -4.19
N GLU A 306 -14.38 12.11 -3.83
CA GLU A 306 -15.18 13.33 -4.02
C GLU A 306 -15.01 13.94 -5.42
N GLY A 307 -14.32 13.23 -6.33
CA GLY A 307 -14.13 13.66 -7.71
C GLY A 307 -13.32 14.95 -7.84
N ARG A 308 -12.50 15.31 -6.86
CA ARG A 308 -11.61 16.48 -6.89
C ARG A 308 -10.24 16.15 -7.49
N TRP A 309 -9.85 14.87 -7.51
CA TRP A 309 -8.69 14.37 -8.26
C TRP A 309 -9.18 13.53 -9.44
N ARG A 310 -9.08 14.10 -10.65
CA ARG A 310 -9.57 13.46 -11.90
C ARG A 310 -8.46 13.15 -12.90
N ASN A 311 -7.21 13.49 -12.59
CA ASN A 311 -6.10 13.21 -13.47
C ASN A 311 -5.96 11.70 -13.67
N THR A 312 -5.97 11.26 -14.93
CA THR A 312 -5.73 9.87 -15.34
C THR A 312 -4.38 9.69 -16.03
N SER A 313 -3.66 10.78 -16.35
CA SER A 313 -2.35 10.70 -16.98
C SER A 313 -1.26 10.43 -15.94
N MET A 314 -0.48 9.37 -16.17
CA MET A 314 0.66 9.01 -15.32
C MET A 314 1.93 9.78 -15.62
N VAL A 315 1.98 10.51 -16.74
CA VAL A 315 3.23 11.13 -17.22
C VAL A 315 3.79 12.10 -16.19
N LEU A 316 2.98 13.06 -15.72
CA LEU A 316 3.44 14.05 -14.76
C LEU A 316 3.74 13.46 -13.35
N PRO A 317 2.85 12.62 -12.74
CA PRO A 317 3.18 11.95 -11.48
C PRO A 317 4.47 11.12 -11.54
N LEU A 318 4.70 10.37 -12.63
CA LEU A 318 5.92 9.57 -12.77
C LEU A 318 7.15 10.43 -13.06
N ALA A 319 7.05 11.46 -13.91
CA ALA A 319 8.16 12.36 -14.18
C ALA A 319 8.61 13.11 -12.92
N THR A 320 7.65 13.59 -12.12
CA THR A 320 7.95 14.24 -10.83
C THR A 320 8.49 13.27 -9.79
N LEU A 321 8.02 12.01 -9.77
CA LEU A 321 8.59 10.96 -8.93
C LEU A 321 10.04 10.64 -9.33
N THR A 322 10.32 10.50 -10.62
CA THR A 322 11.67 10.26 -11.14
C THR A 322 12.60 11.42 -10.82
N ALA A 323 12.15 12.67 -10.99
CA ALA A 323 12.92 13.85 -10.64
C ALA A 323 13.18 13.94 -9.13
N ALA A 324 12.17 13.68 -8.29
CA ALA A 324 12.33 13.66 -6.85
C ALA A 324 13.26 12.53 -6.39
N TYR A 325 13.21 11.37 -7.04
CA TYR A 325 14.14 10.27 -6.80
C TYR A 325 15.57 10.67 -7.18
N ALA A 326 15.79 11.26 -8.36
CA ALA A 326 17.10 11.77 -8.77
C ALA A 326 17.66 12.84 -7.80
N LEU A 327 16.79 13.65 -7.19
CA LEU A 327 17.20 14.65 -6.21
C LEU A 327 17.69 14.02 -4.88
N THR A 328 17.42 12.74 -4.62
CA THR A 328 17.91 12.05 -3.42
C THR A 328 19.44 11.94 -3.34
N TRP A 329 20.16 12.10 -4.46
CA TRP A 329 21.61 12.09 -4.46
C TRP A 329 22.23 13.34 -3.82
N VAL A 330 21.51 14.47 -3.82
CA VAL A 330 22.05 15.78 -3.40
C VAL A 330 21.31 16.37 -2.19
N VAL A 331 20.30 15.67 -1.67
CA VAL A 331 19.49 16.12 -0.54
C VAL A 331 19.93 15.42 0.76
N PRO A 332 19.96 16.12 1.91
CA PRO A 332 20.32 15.49 3.19
C PRO A 332 19.44 14.30 3.54
N VAL A 333 20.03 13.31 4.23
CA VAL A 333 19.36 12.04 4.59
C VAL A 333 17.99 12.23 5.26
N ASN A 334 17.84 13.25 6.12
CA ASN A 334 16.59 13.55 6.81
C ASN A 334 15.41 13.82 5.85
N TYR A 335 15.64 14.37 4.67
CA TYR A 335 14.57 14.72 3.72
C TYR A 335 14.36 13.65 2.66
N LYS A 336 15.46 13.06 2.15
CA LYS A 336 15.41 12.09 1.04
C LYS A 336 14.83 10.73 1.42
N MET A 337 14.78 10.40 2.71
CA MET A 337 14.22 9.14 3.20
C MET A 337 12.68 9.14 3.31
N SER A 338 12.04 10.30 3.20
CA SER A 338 10.57 10.41 3.24
C SER A 338 10.05 11.60 2.44
N VAL A 339 10.23 12.81 2.99
CA VAL A 339 9.53 14.04 2.61
C VAL A 339 9.63 14.33 1.12
N LEU A 340 10.82 14.13 0.54
CA LEU A 340 11.09 14.45 -0.86
C LEU A 340 10.22 13.64 -1.84
N LEU A 341 9.98 12.37 -1.54
CA LEU A 341 9.21 11.47 -2.41
C LEU A 341 7.71 11.55 -2.16
N LEU A 342 7.30 12.11 -1.01
CA LEU A 342 5.94 12.04 -0.52
C LEU A 342 4.90 12.71 -1.46
N PRO A 343 5.12 13.95 -1.97
CA PRO A 343 4.17 14.57 -2.91
C PRO A 343 3.98 13.79 -4.22
N PRO A 344 5.03 13.46 -5.00
CA PRO A 344 4.83 12.73 -6.25
C PRO A 344 4.32 11.30 -6.01
N MET A 345 4.71 10.63 -4.92
CA MET A 345 4.18 9.31 -4.57
C MET A 345 2.68 9.36 -4.30
N THR A 346 2.21 10.38 -3.58
CA THR A 346 0.77 10.60 -3.33
C THR A 346 0.02 10.86 -4.62
N ALA A 347 0.59 11.65 -5.53
CA ALA A 347 0.01 11.90 -6.85
C ALA A 347 -0.09 10.61 -7.68
N VAL A 348 0.94 9.74 -7.65
CA VAL A 348 0.94 8.43 -8.32
C VAL A 348 -0.19 7.55 -7.77
N VAL A 349 -0.30 7.39 -6.44
CA VAL A 349 -1.36 6.59 -5.81
C VAL A 349 -2.76 7.12 -6.18
N ALA A 350 -2.99 8.43 -6.07
CA ALA A 350 -4.27 9.04 -6.41
C ALA A 350 -4.62 8.87 -7.90
N THR A 351 -3.63 9.02 -8.79
CA THR A 351 -3.81 8.88 -10.24
C THR A 351 -4.05 7.42 -10.64
N MET A 352 -3.42 6.45 -9.97
CA MET A 352 -3.71 5.02 -10.16
C MET A 352 -5.16 4.70 -9.84
N ALA A 353 -5.66 5.22 -8.72
CA ALA A 353 -7.05 5.02 -8.34
C ALA A 353 -8.02 5.70 -9.32
N ALA A 354 -7.73 6.93 -9.75
CA ALA A 354 -8.54 7.63 -10.74
C ALA A 354 -8.58 6.91 -12.10
N ARG A 355 -7.48 6.29 -12.52
CA ARG A 355 -7.43 5.43 -13.73
C ARG A 355 -8.27 4.18 -13.59
N ASP A 356 -8.20 3.50 -12.44
CA ASP A 356 -9.03 2.32 -12.17
C ASP A 356 -10.52 2.68 -12.20
N LEU A 357 -10.91 3.84 -11.63
CA LEU A 357 -12.28 4.36 -11.70
C LEU A 357 -12.71 4.69 -13.13
N ALA A 358 -11.81 5.21 -13.96
CA ALA A 358 -12.06 5.51 -15.36
C ALA A 358 -12.04 4.26 -16.27
N GLY A 359 -11.88 3.05 -15.70
CA GLY A 359 -11.82 1.81 -16.48
C GLY A 359 -10.52 1.63 -17.28
N ILE A 360 -9.52 2.48 -17.08
CA ILE A 360 -8.26 2.45 -17.83
C ILE A 360 -7.36 1.38 -17.26
N ARG A 361 -7.32 0.23 -17.94
CA ARG A 361 -6.43 -0.88 -17.59
C ARG A 361 -4.98 -0.56 -17.96
N GLY A 362 -4.05 -1.14 -17.22
CA GLY A 362 -2.61 -1.01 -17.45
C GLY A 362 -1.86 -2.19 -16.87
N LEU A 363 -0.52 -2.14 -16.92
CA LEU A 363 0.33 -3.24 -16.46
C LEU A 363 -0.01 -3.69 -15.02
N ASN A 364 -0.25 -2.73 -14.12
CA ASN A 364 -0.48 -3.01 -12.70
C ASN A 364 -1.85 -3.63 -12.40
N SER A 365 -2.85 -3.47 -13.27
CA SER A 365 -4.16 -4.12 -13.11
C SER A 365 -4.23 -5.50 -13.76
N HIS A 366 -3.15 -5.97 -14.40
CA HIS A 366 -3.08 -7.32 -14.95
C HIS A 366 -3.19 -8.39 -13.84
N PRO A 367 -3.92 -9.51 -14.04
CA PRO A 367 -4.17 -10.50 -12.98
C PRO A 367 -2.92 -11.05 -12.30
N ARG A 368 -1.83 -11.26 -13.05
CA ARG A 368 -0.53 -11.71 -12.49
C ARG A 368 0.10 -10.67 -11.57
N MET A 369 0.01 -9.38 -11.93
CA MET A 369 0.51 -8.29 -11.08
C MET A 369 -0.34 -8.14 -9.82
N VAL A 370 -1.67 -8.26 -9.95
CA VAL A 370 -2.57 -8.27 -8.80
C VAL A 370 -2.26 -9.45 -7.86
N TRP A 371 -1.97 -10.63 -8.40
CA TRP A 371 -1.55 -11.79 -7.61
C TRP A 371 -0.24 -11.51 -6.85
N LEU A 372 0.78 -10.98 -7.53
CA LEU A 372 2.04 -10.58 -6.89
C LEU A 372 1.81 -9.54 -5.79
N GLY A 373 0.93 -8.57 -6.04
CA GLY A 373 0.52 -7.56 -5.08
C GLY A 373 -0.22 -8.11 -3.85
N ASN A 374 -0.96 -9.21 -4.00
CA ASN A 374 -1.65 -9.87 -2.88
C ASN A 374 -0.66 -10.58 -1.95
N VAL A 375 0.35 -11.27 -2.52
CA VAL A 375 1.36 -11.99 -1.74
C VAL A 375 2.49 -11.07 -1.24
N SER A 376 2.55 -9.82 -1.70
CA SER A 376 3.68 -8.91 -1.46
C SER A 376 3.94 -8.59 0.01
N PHE A 377 2.90 -8.62 0.86
CA PHE A 377 3.06 -8.39 2.30
C PHE A 377 3.84 -9.53 2.97
N ALA A 378 3.49 -10.78 2.65
CA ALA A 378 4.20 -11.95 3.16
C ALA A 378 5.61 -12.05 2.59
N PHE A 379 5.77 -11.79 1.29
CA PHE A 379 7.09 -11.65 0.65
C PHE A 379 7.97 -10.61 1.37
N TYR A 380 7.43 -9.41 1.64
CA TYR A 380 8.15 -8.31 2.29
C TYR A 380 8.73 -8.70 3.66
N LEU A 381 8.03 -9.54 4.42
CA LEU A 381 8.47 -9.99 5.74
C LEU A 381 9.37 -11.22 5.70
N ILE A 382 9.17 -12.15 4.76
CA ILE A 382 9.94 -13.41 4.74
C ILE A 382 11.29 -13.29 4.02
N GLN A 383 11.47 -12.26 3.19
CA GLN A 383 12.69 -12.10 2.38
C GLN A 383 13.99 -12.04 3.18
N PHE A 384 13.98 -11.37 4.34
CA PHE A 384 15.19 -11.24 5.17
C PHE A 384 15.56 -12.56 5.86
N PRO A 385 14.62 -13.29 6.50
CA PRO A 385 14.86 -14.67 6.94
C PRO A 385 15.43 -15.59 5.85
N VAL A 386 14.92 -15.48 4.62
CA VAL A 386 15.41 -16.26 3.47
C VAL A 386 16.85 -15.89 3.11
N MET A 387 17.21 -14.60 3.09
CA MET A 387 18.58 -14.15 2.85
C MET A 387 19.55 -14.68 3.93
N VAL A 388 19.12 -14.68 5.20
CA VAL A 388 19.94 -15.25 6.30
C VAL A 388 20.14 -16.75 6.12
N LEU A 389 19.08 -17.48 5.76
CA LEU A 389 19.15 -18.92 5.50
C LEU A 389 20.17 -19.23 4.39
N ILE A 390 20.06 -18.53 3.26
CA ILE A 390 20.95 -18.72 2.11
C ILE A 390 22.38 -18.33 2.47
N THR A 391 22.58 -17.22 3.19
CA THR A 391 23.90 -16.79 3.67
C THR A 391 24.55 -17.87 4.53
N ARG A 392 23.81 -18.41 5.50
CA ARG A 392 24.33 -19.38 6.47
C ARG A 392 24.69 -20.72 5.84
N TYR A 393 23.83 -21.25 4.97
CA TYR A 393 23.94 -22.63 4.51
C TYR A 393 24.52 -22.80 3.10
N LEU A 394 24.44 -21.78 2.24
CA LEU A 394 24.90 -21.88 0.85
C LEU A 394 26.15 -21.04 0.57
N ILE A 395 26.20 -19.81 1.10
CA ILE A 395 27.25 -18.82 0.78
C ILE A 395 28.41 -18.86 1.78
N GLY A 396 28.12 -19.03 3.07
CA GLY A 396 29.11 -18.93 4.16
C GLY A 396 30.35 -19.82 3.95
N GLY A 397 31.53 -19.23 4.20
CA GLY A 397 32.83 -19.88 4.07
C GLY A 397 33.33 -20.03 2.63
N LYS A 398 32.58 -19.55 1.63
CA LYS A 398 32.93 -19.67 0.20
C LYS A 398 33.14 -18.30 -0.44
N GLU A 399 33.73 -18.30 -1.63
CA GLU A 399 33.97 -17.10 -2.43
C GLU A 399 33.13 -17.14 -3.71
N PHE A 400 32.47 -16.02 -4.03
CA PHE A 400 31.77 -15.82 -5.28
C PHE A 400 31.89 -14.37 -5.77
N GLY A 401 32.04 -14.21 -7.08
CA GLY A 401 31.96 -12.92 -7.75
C GLY A 401 30.51 -12.45 -7.98
N ILE A 402 30.37 -11.42 -8.83
CA ILE A 402 29.07 -10.82 -9.18
C ILE A 402 28.05 -11.84 -9.71
N LEU A 403 28.47 -12.81 -10.53
CA LEU A 403 27.55 -13.82 -11.07
C LEU A 403 26.97 -14.71 -9.98
N GLY A 404 27.78 -15.06 -8.98
CA GLY A 404 27.30 -15.78 -7.81
C GLY A 404 26.34 -14.92 -6.98
N TRP A 405 26.68 -13.64 -6.76
CA TRP A 405 25.75 -12.72 -6.08
C TRP A 405 24.42 -12.60 -6.82
N ALA A 406 24.44 -12.42 -8.13
CA ALA A 406 23.23 -12.33 -8.96
C ALA A 406 22.41 -13.63 -8.90
N GLY A 407 23.07 -14.79 -8.95
CA GLY A 407 22.43 -16.10 -8.80
C GLY A 407 21.77 -16.28 -7.43
N PHE A 408 22.47 -15.93 -6.34
CA PHE A 408 21.91 -16.01 -4.99
C PHE A 408 20.82 -14.96 -4.73
N ALA A 409 20.92 -13.77 -5.31
CA ALA A 409 19.87 -12.76 -5.25
C ALA A 409 18.60 -13.25 -5.98
N LEU A 410 18.74 -13.85 -7.17
CA LEU A 410 17.62 -14.46 -7.88
C LEU A 410 17.02 -15.63 -7.09
N LEU A 411 17.86 -16.48 -6.49
CA LEU A 411 17.39 -17.56 -5.63
C LEU A 411 16.60 -17.01 -4.43
N CYS A 412 17.12 -15.98 -3.75
CA CYS A 412 16.42 -15.30 -2.66
C CYS A 412 15.06 -14.77 -3.13
N LEU A 413 14.98 -14.15 -4.31
CA LEU A 413 13.73 -13.62 -4.86
C LEU A 413 12.69 -14.72 -5.09
N VAL A 414 13.10 -15.82 -5.74
CA VAL A 414 12.23 -16.96 -6.05
C VAL A 414 11.73 -17.62 -4.77
N VAL A 415 12.65 -17.96 -3.86
CA VAL A 415 12.32 -18.62 -2.58
C VAL A 415 11.42 -17.73 -1.72
N SER A 416 11.71 -16.43 -1.63
CA SER A 416 10.90 -15.49 -0.86
C SER A 416 9.51 -15.31 -1.45
N THR A 417 9.39 -15.30 -2.78
CA THR A 417 8.09 -15.19 -3.47
C THR A 417 7.26 -16.46 -3.25
N ALA A 418 7.88 -17.64 -3.36
CA ALA A 418 7.22 -18.91 -3.08
C ALA A 418 6.78 -19.02 -1.62
N ALA A 419 7.67 -18.73 -0.67
CA ALA A 419 7.37 -18.72 0.76
C ALA A 419 6.29 -17.70 1.12
N GLY A 420 6.35 -16.49 0.54
CA GLY A 420 5.33 -15.47 0.71
C GLY A 420 3.96 -15.91 0.16
N ALA A 421 3.94 -16.58 -0.99
CA ALA A 421 2.70 -17.14 -1.54
C ALA A 421 2.11 -18.24 -0.65
N VAL A 422 2.93 -19.13 -0.09
CA VAL A 422 2.52 -20.15 0.88
C VAL A 422 1.92 -19.51 2.12
N LEU A 423 2.63 -18.55 2.74
CA LEU A 423 2.16 -17.82 3.92
C LEU A 423 0.82 -17.14 3.65
N TYR A 424 0.70 -16.45 2.52
CA TYR A 424 -0.53 -15.76 2.15
C TYR A 424 -1.71 -16.70 1.94
N HIS A 425 -1.56 -17.74 1.11
CA HIS A 425 -2.68 -18.61 0.72
C HIS A 425 -3.07 -19.60 1.81
N TRP A 426 -2.13 -20.04 2.64
CA TRP A 426 -2.39 -21.08 3.65
C TRP A 426 -2.63 -20.51 5.06
N PHE A 427 -2.16 -19.30 5.36
CA PHE A 427 -2.33 -18.69 6.68
C PHE A 427 -3.15 -17.40 6.62
N ASP A 428 -2.66 -16.36 5.93
CA ASP A 428 -3.32 -15.04 5.97
C ASP A 428 -4.75 -15.10 5.42
N LEU A 429 -4.92 -15.63 4.20
CA LEU A 429 -6.20 -15.63 3.51
C LEU A 429 -7.26 -16.50 4.23
N PRO A 430 -6.96 -17.72 4.71
CA PRO A 430 -7.91 -18.51 5.50
C PRO A 430 -8.27 -17.84 6.83
N ILE A 431 -7.30 -17.31 7.56
CA ILE A 431 -7.53 -16.61 8.85
C ILE A 431 -8.41 -15.39 8.62
N MET A 432 -8.10 -14.56 7.61
CA MET A 432 -8.92 -13.42 7.26
C MET A 432 -10.33 -13.86 6.84
N LYS A 433 -10.51 -14.88 6.00
CA LYS A 433 -11.84 -15.35 5.59
C LYS A 433 -12.69 -15.84 6.77
N ARG A 434 -12.10 -16.61 7.67
CA ARG A 434 -12.79 -17.21 8.83
C ARG A 434 -13.09 -16.19 9.92
N PHE A 435 -12.13 -15.30 10.21
CA PHE A 435 -12.19 -14.43 11.37
C PHE A 435 -12.35 -12.93 11.04
N ALA A 436 -12.45 -12.49 9.78
CA ALA A 436 -12.71 -11.07 9.46
C ALA A 436 -14.20 -10.72 9.35
N ARG A 437 -15.08 -11.72 9.16
CA ARG A 437 -16.54 -11.50 9.10
C ARG A 437 -17.01 -11.04 10.48
N SER A 438 -17.63 -9.86 10.55
CA SER A 438 -18.46 -9.50 11.70
C SER A 438 -19.67 -10.40 11.67
N LYS A 439 -20.00 -11.09 12.77
CA LYS A 439 -21.35 -11.64 12.91
C LYS A 439 -22.30 -10.47 12.69
N ARG A 440 -23.24 -10.61 11.75
CA ARG A 440 -24.36 -9.69 11.61
C ARG A 440 -25.03 -9.67 13.00
N PRO A 441 -25.35 -8.52 13.60
CA PRO A 441 -26.21 -8.55 14.79
C PRO A 441 -27.47 -9.32 14.39
N ALA A 442 -27.82 -10.34 15.17
CA ALA A 442 -29.10 -11.00 15.02
C ALA A 442 -30.16 -9.89 15.05
N LYS A 443 -31.07 -9.87 14.05
CA LYS A 443 -32.25 -9.04 14.15
C LYS A 443 -32.95 -9.48 15.44
N ALA A 444 -32.97 -8.60 16.44
CA ALA A 444 -33.84 -8.73 17.60
C ALA A 444 -35.27 -8.40 17.17
#